data_AF-A0A7S2FRT6-F1
#
_entry.id   AF-A0A7S2FRT6-F1
#
_cell.length_a   1.000
_cell.length_b   1.000
_cell.length_c   1.000
_cell.angle_alpha   90.00
_cell.angle_beta   90.00
_cell.angle_gamma   90.00
#
_symmetry.space_group_name_H-M   'P 1'
#
loop_
_entity.id
_entity.type
_entity.pdbx_description
1 polymer ?
#
loop_
_entity_poly.entity_id
_entity_poly.type
_entity_poly.pdbx_seq_one_letter_code
_entity_poly.pdbx_strand_id
1 'polypeptide(L)'
;VEANPRPRKAMRPLASRSLACVLICLASTNSFVPRSARSCPRRCLVRPRAAESDESSKLLEAAARLRAEIAEAEGKSIEQVEAEAAGEKARAKARADEMAAERAVQAARREADIKASPRLVLSVPATLQAMTTQAARAVERAHADGICLQTVRLGLARADEGLEEDSQWPGGAEQMYREAARPLTEEMLRKVRPLSKDRRGVDIEALPPTITVQDIWDFDGSALMTAEAKAGPEGDVQAMIFPNTDARYVNDIGTVTEVFSKGKRVFLLVNPFWRGLDSWGLNILQPGAKRMAEKNIFTVGNGRSNDGFVTTYSLMRFSARGESCVAIKAYPYDWQLFARLGSPIQSKDGQWFESDAIHLGSSKEEPTSQQMTDLINKNVAFKVSAMGRAVRDTWQK
;
A
#
# COMPACT_ATOMS: atom_id res chain seq x y z
N VAL A 1 0.37 -31.87 -62.78
CA VAL A 1 0.64 -30.47 -62.37
C VAL A 1 -0.44 -30.02 -61.40
N GLU A 2 -0.23 -29.77 -60.13
CA GLU A 2 0.75 -30.22 -59.15
C GLU A 2 -0.02 -30.13 -57.82
N ALA A 3 -0.21 -31.26 -57.14
CA ALA A 3 -0.68 -31.28 -55.76
C ALA A 3 0.57 -31.21 -54.87
N ASN A 4 0.61 -30.25 -53.95
CA ASN A 4 1.68 -30.18 -52.95
C ASN A 4 1.09 -30.13 -51.52
N PRO A 5 1.55 -30.98 -50.58
CA PRO A 5 0.84 -31.32 -49.37
C PRO A 5 1.32 -30.55 -48.13
N ARG A 6 0.46 -30.48 -47.12
CA ARG A 6 0.76 -29.95 -45.78
C ARG A 6 1.64 -30.93 -44.99
N PRO A 7 2.66 -30.47 -44.25
CA PRO A 7 3.39 -31.34 -43.34
C PRO A 7 2.67 -31.47 -41.98
N ARG A 8 2.39 -32.72 -41.60
CA ARG A 8 2.03 -33.12 -40.24
C ARG A 8 3.29 -33.06 -39.36
N LYS A 9 3.25 -32.30 -38.26
CA LYS A 9 4.22 -32.43 -37.17
C LYS A 9 3.72 -33.44 -36.14
N ALA A 10 4.55 -34.42 -35.88
CA ALA A 10 4.35 -35.50 -34.92
C ALA A 10 4.44 -34.98 -33.47
N MET A 11 3.45 -35.32 -32.65
CA MET A 11 3.54 -35.28 -31.20
C MET A 11 4.20 -36.58 -30.72
N ARG A 12 5.27 -36.47 -29.94
CA ARG A 12 5.76 -37.54 -29.06
C ARG A 12 5.26 -37.28 -27.64
N PRO A 13 4.93 -38.33 -26.86
CA PRO A 13 4.50 -38.19 -25.49
C PRO A 13 5.74 -38.19 -24.57
N LEU A 14 5.76 -37.28 -23.59
CA LEU A 14 6.61 -37.41 -22.42
C LEU A 14 5.72 -37.73 -21.23
N ALA A 15 5.75 -39.01 -20.85
CA ALA A 15 5.47 -39.43 -19.50
C ALA A 15 6.60 -38.94 -18.59
N SER A 16 6.28 -38.38 -17.41
CA SER A 16 6.59 -39.02 -16.12
C SER A 16 6.26 -38.09 -14.94
N ARG A 17 5.63 -38.71 -13.92
CA ARG A 17 5.82 -38.51 -12.46
C ARG A 17 5.30 -37.19 -11.88
N SER A 18 4.12 -37.19 -11.25
CA SER A 18 3.88 -37.64 -9.87
C SER A 18 4.72 -36.91 -8.84
N LEU A 19 4.11 -35.95 -8.13
CA LEU A 19 4.33 -35.77 -6.69
C LEU A 19 3.12 -35.10 -6.05
N ALA A 20 2.64 -35.81 -5.04
CA ALA A 20 1.48 -35.60 -4.18
C ALA A 20 1.19 -34.15 -3.76
N CYS A 21 -0.05 -33.70 -4.01
CA CYS A 21 -0.70 -32.71 -3.17
C CYS A 21 -1.29 -33.42 -1.94
N VAL A 22 -0.80 -33.04 -0.76
CA VAL A 22 -1.40 -33.38 0.53
C VAL A 22 -2.65 -32.51 0.69
N LEU A 23 -3.82 -33.10 0.44
CA LEU A 23 -5.12 -32.56 0.86
C LEU A 23 -5.34 -32.93 2.33
N ILE A 24 -5.35 -31.95 3.22
CA ILE A 24 -5.93 -32.13 4.56
C ILE A 24 -7.40 -31.75 4.49
N CYS A 25 -8.24 -32.78 4.40
CA CYS A 25 -9.66 -32.69 4.74
C CYS A 25 -9.78 -32.66 6.26
N LEU A 26 -10.36 -31.59 6.82
CA LEU A 26 -11.08 -31.69 8.09
C LEU A 26 -12.55 -31.45 7.83
N ALA A 27 -13.29 -32.56 7.86
CA ALA A 27 -14.72 -32.60 7.95
C ALA A 27 -15.17 -31.96 9.26
N SER A 28 -16.13 -31.04 9.20
CA SER A 28 -16.90 -30.63 10.36
C SER A 28 -18.33 -31.11 10.17
N THR A 29 -18.69 -32.13 10.94
CA THR A 29 -20.03 -32.70 11.02
C THR A 29 -20.96 -31.80 11.82
N ASN A 30 -22.17 -31.59 11.27
CA ASN A 30 -23.47 -31.38 11.90
C ASN A 30 -23.52 -31.08 13.41
N SER A 31 -24.20 -30.00 13.80
CA SER A 31 -25.61 -30.13 14.21
C SER A 31 -26.26 -28.77 14.52
N PHE A 32 -27.51 -28.71 14.08
CA PHE A 32 -28.45 -27.61 14.16
C PHE A 32 -29.29 -27.79 15.43
N VAL A 33 -29.36 -26.77 16.31
CA VAL A 33 -30.36 -26.68 17.39
C VAL A 33 -30.81 -25.22 17.52
N PRO A 34 -32.12 -24.91 17.46
CA PRO A 34 -32.63 -23.55 17.58
C PRO A 34 -33.16 -23.21 18.99
N ARG A 35 -33.34 -21.89 19.20
CA ARG A 35 -34.10 -21.17 20.24
C ARG A 35 -33.49 -21.04 21.63
N SER A 36 -33.31 -19.78 22.06
CA SER A 36 -34.17 -19.14 23.08
C SER A 36 -33.48 -17.89 23.65
N ALA A 37 -34.14 -16.74 23.50
CA ALA A 37 -33.78 -15.51 24.18
C ALA A 37 -33.81 -15.71 25.71
N ARG A 38 -32.70 -15.42 26.39
CA ARG A 38 -32.67 -15.04 27.81
C ARG A 38 -31.57 -14.00 28.03
N SER A 39 -32.00 -12.87 28.56
CA SER A 39 -31.19 -11.81 29.15
C SER A 39 -30.20 -12.40 30.17
N CYS A 40 -28.89 -12.23 29.91
CA CYS A 40 -27.85 -12.52 30.90
C CYS A 40 -27.36 -11.20 31.52
N PRO A 41 -27.33 -11.10 32.86
CA PRO A 41 -26.79 -9.95 33.56
C PRO A 41 -25.26 -9.95 33.48
N ARG A 42 -24.69 -8.75 33.36
CA ARG A 42 -23.24 -8.49 33.44
C ARG A 42 -22.69 -9.07 34.75
N ARG A 43 -22.03 -10.23 34.67
CA ARG A 43 -21.11 -10.73 35.70
C ARG A 43 -19.70 -10.55 35.15
N CYS A 44 -18.99 -9.56 35.67
CA CYS A 44 -17.56 -9.40 35.47
C CYS A 44 -16.85 -10.63 36.04
N LEU A 45 -16.50 -11.58 35.16
CA LEU A 45 -15.55 -12.64 35.50
C LEU A 45 -14.17 -12.00 35.53
N VAL A 46 -13.74 -11.64 36.75
CA VAL A 46 -12.31 -11.51 37.06
C VAL A 46 -11.68 -12.86 36.77
N ARG A 47 -10.90 -12.94 35.68
CA ARG A 47 -10.09 -14.12 35.37
C ARG A 47 -9.13 -14.36 36.55
N PRO A 48 -9.15 -15.52 37.21
CA PRO A 48 -8.20 -15.78 38.29
C PRO A 48 -6.78 -15.81 37.70
N ARG A 49 -5.94 -14.90 38.18
CA ARG A 49 -4.50 -14.74 37.86
C ARG A 49 -3.62 -15.96 38.23
N ALA A 50 -4.22 -17.05 38.71
CA ALA A 50 -3.49 -18.19 39.27
C ALA A 50 -2.87 -19.12 38.21
N ALA A 51 -3.42 -19.17 36.98
CA ALA A 51 -2.95 -20.10 35.94
C ALA A 51 -1.64 -19.68 35.25
N GLU A 52 -1.25 -18.39 35.27
CA GLU A 52 -0.01 -17.92 34.62
C GLU A 52 1.26 -18.29 35.42
N SER A 53 1.12 -18.50 36.73
CA SER A 53 2.26 -18.89 37.58
C SER A 53 2.74 -20.32 37.33
N ASP A 54 1.84 -21.19 36.87
CA ASP A 54 2.09 -22.61 36.67
C ASP A 54 2.68 -22.93 35.29
N GLU A 55 2.45 -22.06 34.31
CA GLU A 55 3.09 -22.16 32.98
C GLU A 55 4.50 -21.56 33.00
N SER A 56 4.71 -20.46 33.73
CA SER A 56 6.02 -19.82 33.84
C SER A 56 7.05 -20.69 34.57
N SER A 57 6.64 -21.43 35.60
CA SER A 57 7.50 -22.41 36.29
C SER A 57 7.91 -23.57 35.38
N LYS A 58 6.96 -24.13 34.62
CA LYS A 58 7.22 -25.21 33.64
C LYS A 58 8.17 -24.77 32.52
N LEU A 59 8.04 -23.53 32.05
CA LEU A 59 8.94 -22.97 31.04
C LEU A 59 10.36 -22.76 31.59
N LEU A 60 10.50 -22.35 32.85
CA LEU A 60 11.80 -22.22 33.51
C LEU A 60 12.47 -23.60 33.72
N GLU A 61 11.72 -24.62 34.11
CA GLU A 61 12.23 -25.99 34.22
C GLU A 61 12.64 -26.58 32.86
N ALA A 62 11.84 -26.36 31.81
CA ALA A 62 12.17 -26.80 30.45
C ALA A 62 13.44 -26.09 29.93
N ALA A 63 13.58 -24.79 30.21
CA ALA A 63 14.79 -24.04 29.88
C ALA A 63 16.02 -24.55 30.66
N ALA A 64 15.86 -24.92 31.93
CA ALA A 64 16.93 -25.49 32.74
C ALA A 64 17.39 -26.86 32.21
N ARG A 65 16.46 -27.72 31.77
CA ARG A 65 16.79 -29.00 31.13
C ARG A 65 17.56 -28.83 29.83
N LEU A 66 17.09 -27.94 28.95
CA LEU A 66 17.80 -27.62 27.70
C LEU A 66 19.23 -27.11 27.95
N ARG A 67 19.44 -26.30 29.00
CA ARG A 67 20.79 -25.83 29.36
C ARG A 67 21.69 -26.96 29.83
N ALA A 68 21.16 -27.92 30.60
CA ALA A 68 21.92 -29.08 31.05
C ALA A 68 22.31 -29.98 29.86
N GLU A 69 21.40 -30.22 28.92
CA GLU A 69 21.68 -30.99 27.69
C GLU A 69 22.74 -30.32 26.81
N ILE A 70 22.70 -28.99 26.67
CA ILE A 70 23.71 -28.23 25.91
C ILE A 70 25.08 -28.28 26.62
N ALA A 71 25.11 -28.14 27.94
CA ALA A 71 26.33 -28.24 28.73
C ALA A 71 26.99 -29.62 28.60
N GLU A 72 26.19 -30.69 28.65
CA GLU A 72 26.65 -32.07 28.44
C GLU A 72 27.18 -32.29 27.01
N ALA A 73 26.47 -31.79 26.00
CA ALA A 73 26.87 -31.92 24.59
C ALA A 73 28.15 -31.15 24.24
N GLU A 74 28.38 -29.98 24.86
CA GLU A 74 29.56 -29.14 24.60
C GLU A 74 30.74 -29.43 25.54
N GLY A 75 30.56 -30.31 26.54
CA GLY A 75 31.58 -30.61 27.55
C GLY A 75 31.94 -29.42 28.46
N LYS A 76 31.01 -28.47 28.62
CA LYS A 76 31.18 -27.24 29.43
C LYS A 76 30.38 -27.33 30.72
N SER A 77 30.72 -26.51 31.73
CA SER A 77 29.87 -26.39 32.92
C SER A 77 28.61 -25.55 32.61
N ILE A 78 27.53 -25.80 33.36
CA ILE A 78 26.27 -25.04 33.23
C ILE A 78 26.51 -23.54 33.41
N GLU A 79 27.40 -23.16 34.34
CA GLU A 79 27.78 -21.75 34.58
C GLU A 79 28.47 -21.10 33.38
N GLN A 80 29.29 -21.85 32.63
CA GLN A 80 29.95 -21.34 31.42
C GLN A 80 28.93 -21.11 30.29
N VAL A 81 27.98 -22.03 30.11
CA VAL A 81 26.89 -21.88 29.12
C VAL A 81 26.00 -20.69 29.45
N GLU A 82 25.69 -20.47 30.74
CA GLU A 82 24.89 -19.31 31.16
C GLU A 82 25.64 -17.99 30.97
N ALA A 83 26.94 -17.94 31.26
CA ALA A 83 27.77 -16.75 31.02
C ALA A 83 27.90 -16.43 29.53
N GLU A 84 28.05 -17.45 28.67
CA GLU A 84 28.12 -17.30 27.22
C GLU A 84 26.78 -16.80 26.64
N ALA A 85 25.65 -17.41 27.05
CA ALA A 85 24.31 -16.99 26.65
C ALA A 85 23.97 -15.57 27.13
N ALA A 86 24.36 -15.20 28.35
CA ALA A 86 24.20 -13.84 28.87
C ALA A 86 25.04 -12.83 28.08
N GLY A 87 26.29 -13.18 27.73
CA GLY A 87 27.17 -12.37 26.91
C GLY A 87 26.65 -12.18 25.48
N GLU A 88 26.14 -13.24 24.85
CA GLU A 88 25.56 -13.17 23.51
C GLU A 88 24.28 -12.33 23.50
N LYS A 89 23.41 -12.50 24.51
CA LYS A 89 22.21 -11.68 24.69
C LYS A 89 22.56 -10.20 24.90
N ALA A 90 23.60 -9.89 25.68
CA ALA A 90 24.06 -8.52 25.87
C ALA A 90 24.60 -7.91 24.57
N ARG A 91 25.39 -8.65 23.78
CA ARG A 91 25.88 -8.22 22.46
C ARG A 91 24.77 -8.05 21.43
N ALA A 92 23.77 -8.92 21.45
CA ALA A 92 22.60 -8.80 20.58
C ALA A 92 21.77 -7.57 20.93
N LYS A 93 21.57 -7.32 22.24
CA LYS A 93 20.89 -6.11 22.72
C LYS A 93 21.66 -4.84 22.36
N ALA A 94 22.98 -4.81 22.58
CA ALA A 94 23.81 -3.66 22.21
C ALA A 94 23.74 -3.34 20.71
N ARG A 95 23.80 -4.37 19.84
CA ARG A 95 23.63 -4.20 18.39
C ARG A 95 22.23 -3.69 18.00
N ALA A 96 21.19 -4.16 18.69
CA ALA A 96 19.82 -3.69 18.47
C ALA A 96 19.65 -2.22 18.89
N ASP A 97 20.22 -1.84 20.04
CA ASP A 97 20.19 -0.48 20.57
C ASP A 97 20.98 0.49 19.66
N GLU A 98 22.14 0.07 19.15
CA GLU A 98 22.96 0.84 18.20
C GLU A 98 22.21 1.07 16.87
N MET A 99 21.64 0.01 16.28
CA MET A 99 20.82 0.14 15.07
C MET A 99 19.58 1.03 15.29
N ALA A 100 18.96 0.96 16.47
CA ALA A 100 17.84 1.83 16.81
C ALA A 100 18.25 3.29 16.94
N ALA A 101 19.42 3.56 17.53
CA ALA A 101 19.99 4.90 17.64
C ALA A 101 20.36 5.49 16.27
N GLU A 102 20.99 4.70 15.39
CA GLU A 102 21.30 5.15 14.02
C GLU A 102 20.04 5.50 13.22
N ARG A 103 18.98 4.68 13.33
CA ARG A 103 17.68 4.96 12.70
C ARG A 103 17.05 6.23 13.26
N ALA A 104 17.14 6.46 14.56
CA ALA A 104 16.62 7.68 15.18
C ALA A 104 17.38 8.93 14.68
N VAL A 105 18.71 8.85 14.56
CA VAL A 105 19.52 9.95 14.01
C VAL A 105 19.21 10.21 12.53
N GLN A 106 19.04 9.16 11.71
CA GLN A 106 18.65 9.31 10.31
C GLN A 106 17.25 9.91 10.17
N ALA A 107 16.28 9.46 10.97
CA ALA A 107 14.93 10.02 10.98
C ALA A 107 14.94 11.52 11.36
N ALA A 108 15.71 11.90 12.38
CA ALA A 108 15.85 13.29 12.81
C ALA A 108 16.53 14.16 11.73
N ARG A 109 17.59 13.67 11.06
CA ARG A 109 18.21 14.37 9.94
C ARG A 109 17.23 14.59 8.79
N ARG A 110 16.46 13.57 8.42
CA ARG A 110 15.45 13.68 7.34
C ARG A 110 14.32 14.64 7.71
N GLU A 111 13.85 14.62 8.96
CA GLU A 111 12.85 15.58 9.42
C GLU A 111 13.39 17.01 9.38
N ALA A 112 14.68 17.20 9.72
CA ALA A 112 15.36 18.48 9.56
C ALA A 112 15.48 18.87 8.08
N ASP A 113 15.82 17.96 7.17
CA ASP A 113 15.91 18.21 5.73
C ASP A 113 14.54 18.56 5.12
N ILE A 114 13.47 17.91 5.57
CA ILE A 114 12.09 18.23 5.18
C ILE A 114 11.69 19.63 5.68
N LYS A 115 12.11 20.01 6.90
CA LYS A 115 11.86 21.35 7.45
C LYS A 115 12.75 22.43 6.83
N ALA A 116 13.99 22.09 6.45
CA ALA A 116 14.98 23.01 5.91
C ALA A 116 14.81 23.23 4.40
N SER A 117 14.25 22.26 3.67
CA SER A 117 13.89 22.43 2.27
C SER A 117 12.70 23.40 2.19
N PRO A 118 12.83 24.55 1.50
CA PRO A 118 11.69 25.44 1.30
C PRO A 118 10.59 24.66 0.60
N ARG A 119 9.50 24.38 1.33
CA ARG A 119 8.27 23.65 0.94
C ARG A 119 8.26 23.29 -0.55
N LEU A 120 8.88 22.17 -0.89
CA LEU A 120 9.02 21.75 -2.27
C LEU A 120 7.60 21.48 -2.79
N VAL A 121 7.11 22.39 -3.64
CA VAL A 121 5.77 22.27 -4.21
C VAL A 121 5.82 21.11 -5.20
N LEU A 122 4.95 20.13 -4.97
CA LEU A 122 4.76 19.01 -5.87
C LEU A 122 4.21 19.53 -7.19
N SER A 123 4.75 19.06 -8.30
CA SER A 123 4.14 19.28 -9.60
C SER A 123 2.88 18.41 -9.73
N VAL A 124 1.78 19.00 -10.20
CA VAL A 124 0.61 18.23 -10.62
C VAL A 124 1.00 17.44 -11.88
N PRO A 125 0.86 16.10 -11.89
CA PRO A 125 1.18 15.32 -13.07
C PRO A 125 0.18 15.63 -14.19
N ALA A 126 0.66 16.09 -15.35
CA ALA A 126 -0.17 16.29 -16.54
C ALA A 126 -0.38 14.99 -17.34
N THR A 127 0.55 14.03 -17.22
CA THR A 127 0.54 12.77 -17.96
C THR A 127 0.54 11.55 -17.03
N LEU A 128 0.04 10.42 -17.54
CA LEU A 128 0.09 9.13 -16.84
C LEU A 128 1.52 8.75 -16.46
N GLN A 129 2.47 8.99 -17.37
CA GLN A 129 3.89 8.71 -17.14
C GLN A 129 4.46 9.57 -16.00
N ALA A 130 4.07 10.84 -15.90
CA ALA A 130 4.49 11.72 -14.81
C ALA A 130 3.90 11.25 -13.48
N MET A 131 2.63 10.86 -13.46
CA MET A 131 1.95 10.30 -12.28
C MET A 131 2.62 9.02 -11.79
N THR A 132 2.83 8.02 -12.66
CA THR A 132 3.43 6.74 -12.29
C THR A 132 4.89 6.90 -11.86
N THR A 133 5.63 7.85 -12.45
CA THR A 133 6.99 8.20 -12.00
C THR A 133 6.97 8.86 -10.61
N GLN A 134 6.05 9.78 -10.37
CA GLN A 134 5.91 10.46 -9.08
C GLN A 134 5.52 9.46 -7.98
N ALA A 135 4.57 8.57 -8.27
CA ALA A 135 4.15 7.48 -7.39
C ALA A 135 5.28 6.51 -7.06
N ALA A 136 6.01 6.05 -8.09
CA ALA A 136 7.14 5.13 -7.89
C ALA A 136 8.21 5.74 -6.98
N ARG A 137 8.59 7.00 -7.20
CA ARG A 137 9.55 7.72 -6.35
C ARG A 137 9.04 7.89 -4.92
N ALA A 138 7.74 8.09 -4.71
CA ALA A 138 7.17 8.17 -3.37
C ALA A 138 7.26 6.83 -2.63
N VAL A 139 7.00 5.72 -3.34
CA VAL A 139 7.15 4.35 -2.81
C VAL A 139 8.59 4.05 -2.43
N GLU A 140 9.54 4.39 -3.29
CA GLU A 140 10.98 4.20 -3.05
C GLU A 140 11.46 4.99 -1.83
N ARG A 141 11.08 6.28 -1.73
CA ARG A 141 11.43 7.11 -0.56
C ARG A 141 10.84 6.55 0.72
N ALA A 142 9.58 6.12 0.71
CA ALA A 142 8.95 5.50 1.86
C ALA A 142 9.66 4.20 2.27
N HIS A 143 10.06 3.38 1.30
CA HIS A 143 10.80 2.16 1.58
C HIS A 143 12.20 2.44 2.14
N ALA A 144 12.90 3.46 1.62
CA ALA A 144 14.18 3.92 2.17
C ALA A 144 14.08 4.43 3.63
N ASP A 145 12.87 4.77 4.07
CA ASP A 145 12.53 5.15 5.44
C ASP A 145 12.04 3.94 6.28
N GLY A 146 12.07 2.73 5.71
CA GLY A 146 11.68 1.47 6.36
C GLY A 146 10.19 1.14 6.23
N ILE A 147 9.41 1.92 5.48
CA ILE A 147 7.98 1.67 5.29
C ILE A 147 7.78 0.60 4.21
N CYS A 148 7.43 -0.60 4.65
CA CYS A 148 7.23 -1.75 3.76
C CYS A 148 5.77 -1.94 3.32
N LEU A 149 4.81 -1.53 4.15
CA LEU A 149 3.37 -1.66 3.87
C LEU A 149 2.83 -0.30 3.44
N GLN A 150 2.41 -0.21 2.18
CA GLN A 150 2.05 1.08 1.59
C GLN A 150 0.74 1.02 0.82
N THR A 151 -0.03 2.12 0.85
CA THR A 151 -1.24 2.30 0.04
C THR A 151 -0.98 3.36 -1.02
N VAL A 152 -1.39 3.06 -2.24
CA VAL A 152 -1.24 3.93 -3.41
C VAL A 152 -2.61 4.17 -4.06
N ARG A 153 -2.95 5.43 -4.31
CA ARG A 153 -4.17 5.84 -5.00
C ARG A 153 -3.80 6.60 -6.27
N LEU A 154 -3.94 5.94 -7.42
CA LEU A 154 -3.66 6.52 -8.72
C LEU A 154 -4.90 7.24 -9.25
N GLY A 155 -4.71 8.36 -9.94
CA GLY A 155 -5.78 8.96 -10.74
C GLY A 155 -6.06 8.05 -11.93
N LEU A 156 -7.23 7.42 -11.95
CA LEU A 156 -7.61 6.56 -13.06
C LEU A 156 -7.90 7.43 -14.28
N ALA A 157 -7.21 7.11 -15.38
CA ALA A 157 -7.47 7.66 -16.70
C ALA A 157 -7.19 6.55 -17.73
N ARG A 158 -7.87 6.63 -18.87
CA ARG A 158 -7.62 5.73 -20.00
C ARG A 158 -6.28 6.07 -20.62
N ALA A 159 -5.69 5.11 -21.36
CA ALA A 159 -4.38 5.31 -21.97
C ALA A 159 -4.34 6.46 -23.00
N ASP A 160 -5.49 6.78 -23.60
CA ASP A 160 -5.72 7.84 -24.57
C ASP A 160 -6.25 9.15 -23.95
N GLU A 161 -6.62 9.15 -22.68
CA GLU A 161 -7.14 10.32 -21.97
C GLU A 161 -6.03 11.05 -21.20
N GLY A 162 -6.08 12.39 -21.24
CA GLY A 162 -5.24 13.22 -20.38
C GLY A 162 -5.66 13.08 -18.91
N LEU A 163 -4.71 13.28 -17.98
CA LEU A 163 -4.99 13.27 -16.55
C LEU A 163 -5.71 14.56 -16.08
N GLU A 164 -6.26 15.33 -17.01
CA GLU A 164 -6.77 16.69 -16.85
C GLU A 164 -8.30 16.77 -16.93
N GLU A 165 -8.94 15.83 -17.61
CA GLU A 165 -10.40 15.74 -17.75
C GLU A 165 -11.00 14.99 -16.56
N ASP A 166 -12.06 15.50 -15.94
CA ASP A 166 -12.78 14.79 -14.89
C ASP A 166 -13.47 13.56 -15.51
N SER A 167 -12.68 12.52 -15.81
CA SER A 167 -13.13 11.28 -16.39
C SER A 167 -14.00 10.57 -15.36
N GLN A 168 -15.31 10.84 -15.41
CA GLN A 168 -16.29 9.97 -14.78
C GLN A 168 -16.22 8.66 -15.52
N TRP A 169 -15.61 7.67 -14.88
CA TRP A 169 -15.42 6.38 -15.50
C TRP A 169 -16.79 5.76 -15.83
N PRO A 170 -17.11 5.51 -17.11
CA PRO A 170 -18.46 5.07 -17.50
C PRO A 170 -18.66 3.55 -17.31
N GLY A 171 -17.60 2.80 -17.04
CA GLY A 171 -17.60 1.34 -16.88
C GLY A 171 -17.76 0.82 -15.45
N GLY A 172 -18.02 -0.49 -15.32
CA GLY A 172 -17.97 -1.19 -14.03
C GLY A 172 -16.54 -1.40 -13.52
N ALA A 173 -16.40 -1.90 -12.29
CA ALA A 173 -15.12 -2.12 -11.61
C ALA A 173 -14.14 -2.99 -12.44
N GLU A 174 -14.63 -4.04 -13.09
CA GLU A 174 -13.81 -4.91 -13.95
C GLU A 174 -13.21 -4.13 -15.13
N GLN A 175 -14.00 -3.27 -15.77
CA GLN A 175 -13.53 -2.44 -16.88
C GLN A 175 -12.52 -1.39 -16.40
N MET A 176 -12.75 -0.80 -15.21
CA MET A 176 -11.81 0.11 -14.54
C MET A 176 -10.46 -0.54 -14.29
N TYR A 177 -10.48 -1.78 -13.80
CA TYR A 177 -9.26 -2.54 -13.58
C TYR A 177 -8.53 -2.74 -14.90
N ARG A 178 -9.22 -3.28 -15.91
CA ARG A 178 -8.61 -3.70 -17.17
C ARG A 178 -8.02 -2.54 -17.97
N GLU A 179 -8.74 -1.43 -18.06
CA GLU A 179 -8.38 -0.32 -18.95
C GLU A 179 -7.54 0.77 -18.26
N ALA A 180 -7.64 0.93 -16.94
CA ALA A 180 -6.91 1.98 -16.21
C ALA A 180 -5.98 1.41 -15.13
N ALA A 181 -6.51 0.72 -14.12
CA ALA A 181 -5.71 0.40 -12.94
C ALA A 181 -4.57 -0.59 -13.22
N ARG A 182 -4.83 -1.63 -14.03
CA ARG A 182 -3.84 -2.62 -14.46
C ARG A 182 -2.66 -1.97 -15.21
N PRO A 183 -2.85 -1.26 -16.34
CA PRO A 183 -1.73 -0.68 -17.07
C PRO A 183 -0.97 0.38 -16.25
N LEU A 184 -1.68 1.19 -15.45
CA LEU A 184 -1.04 2.19 -14.60
C LEU A 184 -0.18 1.57 -13.50
N THR A 185 -0.68 0.52 -12.85
CA THR A 185 0.07 -0.18 -11.80
C THR A 185 1.26 -0.91 -12.40
N GLU A 186 1.10 -1.54 -13.57
CA GLU A 186 2.19 -2.18 -14.27
C GLU A 186 3.29 -1.15 -14.64
N GLU A 187 2.93 0.00 -15.20
CA GLU A 187 3.89 1.05 -15.52
C GLU A 187 4.59 1.61 -14.28
N MET A 188 3.86 1.80 -13.18
CA MET A 188 4.43 2.22 -11.89
C MET A 188 5.42 1.16 -11.38
N LEU A 189 5.04 -0.11 -11.32
CA LEU A 189 5.91 -1.20 -10.87
C LEU A 189 7.15 -1.37 -11.73
N ARG A 190 7.05 -1.12 -13.05
CA ARG A 190 8.22 -1.05 -13.95
C ARG A 190 9.19 0.05 -13.55
N LYS A 191 8.78 1.06 -12.79
CA LYS A 191 9.63 2.17 -12.34
C LYS A 191 10.12 2.03 -10.90
N VAL A 192 9.40 1.34 -10.02
CA VAL A 192 9.76 1.17 -8.60
C VAL A 192 11.04 0.33 -8.43
N ARG A 193 12.01 0.87 -7.71
CA ARG A 193 13.30 0.23 -7.36
C ARG A 193 13.61 0.43 -5.86
N PRO A 194 13.08 -0.42 -4.98
CA PRO A 194 13.23 -0.23 -3.52
C PRO A 194 14.68 -0.43 -3.06
N LEU A 195 15.44 -1.32 -3.72
CA LEU A 195 16.84 -1.61 -3.41
C LEU A 195 17.69 -1.45 -4.67
N SER A 196 18.35 -0.29 -4.81
CA SER A 196 19.23 0.00 -5.95
C SER A 196 20.68 -0.47 -5.74
N LYS A 197 21.06 -0.84 -4.51
CA LYS A 197 22.42 -1.24 -4.15
C LYS A 197 22.47 -2.73 -3.85
N ASP A 198 23.31 -3.47 -4.59
CA ASP A 198 23.65 -4.85 -4.22
C ASP A 198 24.31 -4.88 -2.83
N ARG A 199 24.36 -6.04 -2.17
CA ARG A 199 25.15 -6.27 -0.94
C ARG A 199 26.64 -5.92 -1.11
N ARG A 200 27.09 -5.75 -2.35
CA ARG A 200 28.44 -5.36 -2.77
C ARG A 200 28.62 -3.86 -3.07
N GLY A 201 27.58 -3.04 -2.89
CA GLY A 201 27.65 -1.59 -3.11
C GLY A 201 27.72 -1.16 -4.57
N VAL A 202 27.53 -2.08 -5.51
CA VAL A 202 27.37 -1.76 -6.93
C VAL A 202 25.94 -1.28 -7.13
N ASP A 203 25.78 -0.06 -7.67
CA ASP A 203 24.49 0.38 -8.20
C ASP A 203 24.18 -0.57 -9.37
N ILE A 204 23.24 -1.49 -9.15
CA ILE A 204 22.69 -2.29 -10.25
C ILE A 204 21.77 -1.33 -11.00
N GLU A 205 22.38 -0.45 -11.79
CA GLU A 205 21.67 0.51 -12.61
C GLU A 205 20.70 -0.25 -13.53
N ALA A 206 19.43 0.18 -13.45
CA ALA A 206 18.55 0.37 -14.60
C ALA A 206 17.97 -0.86 -15.32
N LEU A 207 18.04 -2.08 -14.79
CA LEU A 207 17.25 -3.16 -15.39
C LEU A 207 15.81 -3.14 -14.86
N PRO A 208 14.80 -3.08 -15.74
CA PRO A 208 13.41 -3.16 -15.32
C PRO A 208 13.11 -4.51 -14.67
N PRO A 209 12.30 -4.54 -13.60
CA PRO A 209 11.85 -5.78 -12.98
C PRO A 209 10.97 -6.53 -13.97
N THR A 210 10.97 -7.86 -13.83
CA THR A 210 10.01 -8.69 -14.54
C THR A 210 8.70 -8.62 -13.79
N ILE A 211 7.61 -8.27 -14.49
CA ILE A 211 6.29 -8.20 -13.88
C ILE A 211 5.53 -9.48 -14.17
N THR A 212 5.10 -10.15 -13.11
CA THR A 212 4.17 -11.27 -13.17
C THR A 212 2.81 -10.82 -12.65
N VAL A 213 1.75 -11.21 -13.34
CA VAL A 213 0.38 -10.84 -13.00
C VAL A 213 -0.40 -12.13 -12.73
N GLN A 214 -1.01 -12.19 -11.55
CA GLN A 214 -1.94 -13.23 -11.17
C GLN A 214 -3.32 -12.59 -10.98
N ASP A 215 -4.17 -12.73 -11.99
CA ASP A 215 -5.56 -12.26 -11.92
C ASP A 215 -6.29 -13.08 -10.83
N ILE A 216 -6.97 -12.37 -9.93
CA ILE A 216 -7.83 -12.97 -8.91
C ILE A 216 -9.21 -13.06 -9.53
N TRP A 217 -9.73 -14.28 -9.61
CA TRP A 217 -11.05 -14.54 -10.20
C TRP A 217 -12.14 -14.09 -9.23
N ASP A 218 -12.47 -12.80 -9.26
CA ASP A 218 -13.56 -12.16 -8.54
C ASP A 218 -14.43 -11.33 -9.51
N PHE A 219 -15.47 -10.68 -8.98
CA PHE A 219 -16.38 -9.86 -9.79
C PHE A 219 -15.79 -8.49 -10.13
N ASP A 220 -14.90 -7.96 -9.28
CA ASP A 220 -14.40 -6.59 -9.39
C ASP A 220 -13.16 -6.48 -10.29
N GLY A 221 -12.55 -7.60 -10.69
CA GLY A 221 -11.36 -7.64 -11.52
C GLY A 221 -10.09 -7.36 -10.70
N SER A 222 -9.88 -8.03 -9.58
CA SER A 222 -8.70 -7.83 -8.74
C SER A 222 -7.48 -8.59 -9.28
N ALA A 223 -6.28 -8.16 -8.92
CA ALA A 223 -5.06 -8.92 -9.26
C ALA A 223 -3.93 -8.73 -8.26
N LEU A 224 -3.08 -9.75 -8.18
CA LEU A 224 -1.80 -9.71 -7.49
C LEU A 224 -0.70 -9.57 -8.54
N MET A 225 0.02 -8.46 -8.49
CA MET A 225 1.18 -8.22 -9.35
C MET A 225 2.46 -8.31 -8.55
N THR A 226 3.46 -9.00 -9.09
CA THR A 226 4.79 -9.09 -8.48
C THR A 226 5.81 -8.51 -9.46
N ALA A 227 6.56 -7.52 -9.02
CA ALA A 227 7.69 -6.96 -9.73
C ALA A 227 8.97 -7.59 -9.16
N GLU A 228 9.49 -8.57 -9.86
CA GLU A 228 10.67 -9.33 -9.47
C GLU A 228 11.93 -8.52 -9.77
N ALA A 229 12.65 -8.15 -8.72
CA ALA A 229 13.86 -7.36 -8.83
C ALA A 229 15.04 -8.26 -9.21
N LYS A 230 15.87 -7.79 -10.15
CA LYS A 230 17.09 -8.52 -10.53
C LYS A 230 18.13 -8.58 -9.41
N ALA A 231 18.05 -7.66 -8.44
CA ALA A 231 18.90 -7.65 -7.25
C ALA A 231 18.59 -8.81 -6.28
N GLY A 232 17.51 -9.57 -6.52
CA GLY A 232 17.09 -10.69 -5.70
C GLY A 232 15.81 -10.40 -4.91
N PRO A 233 15.33 -11.39 -4.13
CA PRO A 233 13.99 -11.39 -3.57
C PRO A 233 13.74 -10.31 -2.52
N GLU A 234 14.79 -9.75 -1.92
CA GLU A 234 14.67 -8.62 -0.98
C GLU A 234 14.16 -7.35 -1.69
N GLY A 235 14.45 -7.20 -2.99
CA GLY A 235 14.02 -6.07 -3.81
C GLY A 235 12.66 -6.24 -4.47
N ASP A 236 12.02 -7.41 -4.32
CA ASP A 236 10.73 -7.69 -4.94
C ASP A 236 9.65 -6.79 -4.34
N VAL A 237 8.79 -6.27 -5.23
CA VAL A 237 7.63 -5.48 -4.85
C VAL A 237 6.39 -6.24 -5.24
N GLN A 238 5.48 -6.43 -4.30
CA GLN A 238 4.18 -7.03 -4.60
C GLN A 238 3.08 -5.98 -4.44
N ALA A 239 2.12 -5.96 -5.36
CA ALA A 239 1.00 -5.05 -5.34
C ALA A 239 -0.31 -5.82 -5.52
N MET A 240 -1.26 -5.61 -4.61
CA MET A 240 -2.63 -6.07 -4.78
C MET A 240 -3.47 -4.91 -5.31
N ILE A 241 -4.09 -5.11 -6.47
CA ILE A 241 -4.86 -4.09 -7.20
C ILE A 241 -6.34 -4.34 -6.96
N PHE A 242 -7.05 -3.26 -6.67
CA PHE A 242 -8.47 -3.25 -6.32
C PHE A 242 -8.86 -4.30 -5.26
N PRO A 243 -8.07 -4.49 -4.18
CA PRO A 243 -8.50 -5.37 -3.11
C PRO A 243 -9.88 -4.95 -2.61
N ASN A 244 -10.79 -5.92 -2.53
CA ASN A 244 -12.07 -5.73 -1.86
C ASN A 244 -11.89 -6.02 -0.35
N THR A 245 -13.00 -6.03 0.36
CA THR A 245 -13.08 -5.94 1.82
C THR A 245 -13.69 -7.21 2.42
N ASP A 246 -14.03 -8.17 1.57
CA ASP A 246 -14.48 -9.49 1.96
C ASP A 246 -13.38 -10.24 2.74
N ALA A 247 -13.80 -11.18 3.59
CA ALA A 247 -12.87 -11.94 4.44
C ALA A 247 -11.73 -12.62 3.67
N ARG A 248 -11.95 -13.01 2.42
CA ARG A 248 -10.89 -13.55 1.56
C ARG A 248 -9.73 -12.55 1.41
N TYR A 249 -10.02 -11.34 0.93
CA TYR A 249 -9.01 -10.29 0.75
C TYR A 249 -8.33 -9.92 2.07
N VAL A 250 -9.11 -9.78 3.14
CA VAL A 250 -8.57 -9.41 4.45
C VAL A 250 -7.62 -10.46 5.00
N ASN A 251 -7.90 -11.75 4.76
CA ASN A 251 -7.01 -12.86 5.14
C ASN A 251 -5.79 -12.97 4.23
N ASP A 252 -5.96 -12.80 2.93
CA ASP A 252 -4.88 -12.83 1.94
C ASP A 252 -3.89 -11.68 2.21
N ILE A 253 -4.40 -10.46 2.43
CA ILE A 253 -3.61 -9.29 2.83
C ILE A 253 -2.87 -9.57 4.13
N GLY A 254 -3.53 -10.15 5.15
CA GLY A 254 -2.89 -10.49 6.41
C GLY A 254 -1.71 -11.47 6.23
N THR A 255 -1.93 -12.53 5.44
CA THR A 255 -0.91 -13.56 5.17
C THR A 255 0.28 -12.97 4.41
N VAL A 256 0.03 -12.18 3.36
CA VAL A 256 1.09 -11.52 2.59
C VAL A 256 1.84 -10.52 3.45
N THR A 257 1.12 -9.74 4.26
CA THR A 257 1.71 -8.75 5.18
C THR A 257 2.69 -9.42 6.15
N GLU A 258 2.34 -10.55 6.76
CA GLU A 258 3.25 -11.27 7.65
C GLU A 258 4.55 -11.71 6.96
N VAL A 259 4.43 -12.18 5.71
CA VAL A 259 5.55 -12.67 4.90
C VAL A 259 6.45 -11.52 4.41
N PHE A 260 5.87 -10.35 4.09
CA PHE A 260 6.59 -9.19 3.58
C PHE A 260 7.20 -8.35 4.70
N SER A 261 6.50 -8.16 5.81
CA SER A 261 7.01 -7.43 6.99
C SER A 261 8.24 -8.10 7.60
N LYS A 262 8.28 -9.44 7.68
CA LYS A 262 9.46 -10.17 8.15
C LYS A 262 10.65 -10.06 7.19
N GLY A 263 10.36 -10.03 5.89
CA GLY A 263 11.37 -9.94 4.83
C GLY A 263 11.83 -8.53 4.49
N LYS A 264 11.27 -7.48 5.12
CA LYS A 264 11.47 -6.07 4.74
C LYS A 264 11.20 -5.81 3.25
N ARG A 265 10.23 -6.51 2.66
CA ARG A 265 9.84 -6.36 1.25
C ARG A 265 8.65 -5.41 1.13
N VAL A 266 8.53 -4.72 0.01
CA VAL A 266 7.44 -3.76 -0.21
C VAL A 266 6.17 -4.49 -0.63
N PHE A 267 5.10 -4.26 0.12
CA PHE A 267 3.75 -4.68 -0.25
C PHE A 267 2.83 -3.47 -0.41
N LEU A 268 2.24 -3.35 -1.60
CA LEU A 268 1.41 -2.23 -2.02
C LEU A 268 -0.07 -2.64 -2.09
N LEU A 269 -0.95 -1.82 -1.55
CA LEU A 269 -2.39 -1.88 -1.84
C LEU A 269 -2.72 -0.73 -2.79
N VAL A 270 -3.13 -1.07 -4.01
CA VAL A 270 -3.47 -0.09 -5.05
C VAL A 270 -4.98 -0.03 -5.19
N ASN A 271 -5.61 0.93 -4.52
CA ASN A 271 -7.05 1.15 -4.58
C ASN A 271 -7.38 2.66 -4.57
N PRO A 272 -7.87 3.22 -5.69
CA PRO A 272 -8.15 4.65 -5.82
C PRO A 272 -9.40 5.09 -5.03
N PHE A 273 -10.25 4.15 -4.62
CA PHE A 273 -11.51 4.45 -3.93
C PHE A 273 -11.39 4.47 -2.41
N TRP A 274 -10.35 3.85 -1.88
CA TRP A 274 -10.13 3.81 -0.44
C TRP A 274 -9.70 5.19 0.05
N ARG A 275 -10.54 5.90 0.80
CA ARG A 275 -10.26 7.17 1.49
C ARG A 275 -10.06 6.97 3.00
N GLY A 276 -10.75 6.01 3.59
CA GLY A 276 -10.65 5.66 5.01
C GLY A 276 -11.55 4.47 5.33
N LEU A 277 -11.78 4.17 6.62
CA LEU A 277 -12.60 3.01 7.03
C LEU A 277 -14.05 3.07 6.53
N ASP A 278 -14.57 4.28 6.26
CA ASP A 278 -15.95 4.52 5.84
C ASP A 278 -16.12 4.64 4.32
N SER A 279 -15.04 4.72 3.54
CA SER A 279 -15.11 4.78 2.07
C SER A 279 -15.29 3.40 1.44
N TRP A 280 -15.70 2.42 2.24
CA TRP A 280 -15.71 1.02 1.88
C TRP A 280 -17.14 0.64 1.55
N GLY A 281 -17.34 0.00 0.40
CA GLY A 281 -18.48 -0.87 0.18
C GLY A 281 -18.32 -2.15 0.99
N LEU A 282 -18.06 -2.01 2.31
CA LEU A 282 -17.98 -3.12 3.24
C LEU A 282 -19.22 -3.96 3.00
N ASN A 283 -19.00 -5.24 2.75
CA ASN A 283 -20.08 -6.19 2.58
C ASN A 283 -20.93 -6.15 3.86
N ILE A 284 -22.02 -5.38 3.83
CA ILE A 284 -22.91 -5.09 4.97
C ILE A 284 -23.42 -6.40 5.59
N LEU A 285 -23.39 -7.46 4.79
CA LEU A 285 -23.85 -8.80 5.12
C LEU A 285 -22.85 -9.59 5.98
N GLN A 286 -21.58 -9.19 6.10
CA GLN A 286 -20.58 -9.91 6.91
C GLN A 286 -20.35 -9.25 8.28
N PRO A 287 -20.79 -9.89 9.38
CA PRO A 287 -20.57 -9.36 10.73
C PRO A 287 -19.07 -9.28 11.04
N GLY A 288 -18.60 -8.09 11.44
CA GLY A 288 -17.22 -7.89 11.89
C GLY A 288 -16.18 -7.64 10.79
N ALA A 289 -16.56 -7.61 9.51
CA ALA A 289 -15.64 -7.30 8.40
C ALA A 289 -14.91 -5.96 8.61
N LYS A 290 -15.63 -4.92 9.08
CA LYS A 290 -15.05 -3.61 9.43
C LYS A 290 -13.91 -3.71 10.45
N ARG A 291 -14.06 -4.52 11.49
CA ARG A 291 -13.05 -4.70 12.55
C ARG A 291 -11.83 -5.47 12.05
N MET A 292 -12.03 -6.47 11.18
CA MET A 292 -10.92 -7.22 10.59
C MET A 292 -10.13 -6.36 9.62
N ALA A 293 -10.82 -5.58 8.78
CA ALA A 293 -10.20 -4.61 7.90
C ALA A 293 -9.45 -3.52 8.67
N GLU A 294 -10.07 -2.97 9.71
CA GLU A 294 -9.40 -2.02 10.61
C GLU A 294 -8.11 -2.62 11.16
N LYS A 295 -8.16 -3.85 11.67
CA LYS A 295 -6.99 -4.56 12.22
C LYS A 295 -5.89 -4.80 11.19
N ASN A 296 -6.23 -5.31 10.01
CA ASN A 296 -5.25 -5.81 9.04
C ASN A 296 -4.73 -4.72 8.08
N ILE A 297 -5.48 -3.62 7.91
CA ILE A 297 -5.19 -2.62 6.87
C ILE A 297 -4.97 -1.23 7.49
N PHE A 298 -5.80 -0.82 8.46
CA PHE A 298 -5.83 0.56 8.96
C PHE A 298 -5.16 0.82 10.31
N THR A 299 -4.99 -0.21 11.16
CA THR A 299 -4.51 0.00 12.53
C THR A 299 -3.03 0.31 12.52
N VAL A 300 -2.71 1.60 12.43
CA VAL A 300 -1.45 2.17 12.88
C VAL A 300 -1.59 2.42 14.38
N GLY A 301 -0.94 1.58 15.19
CA GLY A 301 -0.64 1.90 16.60
C GLY A 301 -1.78 1.71 17.61
N ASN A 302 -1.93 0.48 18.12
CA ASN A 302 -2.27 0.25 19.53
C ASN A 302 -1.00 0.02 20.36
N GLY A 303 -0.09 1.01 20.33
CA GLY A 303 0.98 1.16 21.32
C GLY A 303 2.20 0.23 21.23
N ARG A 304 2.36 -0.62 20.21
CA ARG A 304 3.59 -1.44 20.08
C ARG A 304 4.30 -1.51 18.72
N SER A 305 3.72 -1.07 17.61
CA SER A 305 4.44 -1.01 16.32
C SER A 305 3.64 -0.29 15.23
N ASN A 306 4.36 0.39 14.32
CA ASN A 306 3.89 1.09 13.13
C ASN A 306 3.44 0.12 12.00
N ASP A 307 2.66 -0.92 12.31
CA ASP A 307 2.44 -2.05 11.37
C ASP A 307 1.25 -1.88 10.40
N GLY A 308 0.65 -0.68 10.32
CA GLY A 308 -0.44 -0.40 9.38
C GLY A 308 0.06 0.08 8.01
N PHE A 309 -0.80 -0.01 6.98
CA PHE A 309 -0.45 0.51 5.65
C PHE A 309 -0.38 2.04 5.65
N VAL A 310 0.74 2.58 5.19
CA VAL A 310 0.94 4.03 5.09
C VAL A 310 0.56 4.52 3.70
N THR A 311 -0.26 5.57 3.60
CA THR A 311 -0.56 6.17 2.29
C THR A 311 0.65 6.92 1.77
N THR A 312 1.37 6.33 0.81
CA THR A 312 2.63 6.89 0.27
C THR A 312 2.40 7.72 -0.98
N TYR A 313 1.38 7.41 -1.77
CA TYR A 313 0.96 8.21 -2.90
C TYR A 313 -0.56 8.27 -3.00
N SER A 314 -1.12 9.46 -3.22
CA SER A 314 -2.53 9.63 -3.53
C SER A 314 -2.73 10.83 -4.43
N LEU A 315 -3.38 10.60 -5.58
CA LEU A 315 -3.86 11.65 -6.47
C LEU A 315 -5.39 11.67 -6.44
N MET A 316 -5.95 12.74 -5.89
CA MET A 316 -7.39 12.97 -5.84
C MET A 316 -7.77 14.11 -6.76
N ARG A 317 -8.85 13.91 -7.50
CA ARG A 317 -9.42 14.89 -8.41
C ARG A 317 -10.89 15.06 -8.04
N PHE A 318 -11.32 16.31 -7.91
CA PHE A 318 -12.69 16.64 -7.57
C PHE A 318 -13.00 18.09 -7.96
N SER A 319 -14.28 18.41 -8.10
CA SER A 319 -14.72 19.79 -8.31
C SER A 319 -15.14 20.43 -6.99
N ALA A 320 -14.72 21.68 -6.77
CA ALA A 320 -15.21 22.53 -5.70
C ALA A 320 -15.53 23.91 -6.28
N ARG A 321 -16.74 24.43 -6.01
CA ARG A 321 -17.21 25.72 -6.56
C ARG A 321 -17.16 25.81 -8.11
N GLY A 322 -17.25 24.67 -8.80
CA GLY A 322 -17.15 24.61 -10.26
C GLY A 322 -15.73 24.70 -10.80
N GLU A 323 -14.71 24.76 -9.93
CA GLU A 323 -13.31 24.70 -10.33
C GLU A 323 -12.78 23.27 -10.23
N SER A 324 -11.90 22.89 -11.16
CA SER A 324 -11.20 21.60 -11.11
C SER A 324 -10.10 21.66 -10.05
N CYS A 325 -10.19 20.79 -9.05
CA CYS A 325 -9.28 20.76 -7.92
C CYS A 325 -8.51 19.43 -7.90
N VAL A 326 -7.25 19.51 -7.52
CA VAL A 326 -6.35 18.36 -7.40
C VAL A 326 -5.72 18.37 -6.02
N ALA A 327 -5.78 17.25 -5.32
CA ALA A 327 -5.06 17.03 -4.07
C ALA A 327 -4.06 15.89 -4.25
N ILE A 328 -2.79 16.17 -3.92
CA ILE A 328 -1.68 15.24 -4.12
C ILE A 328 -1.02 14.97 -2.78
N LYS A 329 -0.88 13.71 -2.41
CA LYS A 329 0.03 13.24 -1.37
C LYS A 329 1.13 12.44 -2.04
N ALA A 330 2.39 12.80 -1.81
CA ALA A 330 3.53 12.03 -2.26
C ALA A 330 4.59 12.05 -1.18
N TYR A 331 4.86 10.88 -0.57
CA TYR A 331 5.83 10.75 0.51
C TYR A 331 7.20 11.37 0.13
N PRO A 332 7.86 12.14 1.02
CA PRO A 332 7.52 12.40 2.43
C PRO A 332 6.59 13.62 2.65
N TYR A 333 6.07 14.21 1.58
CA TYR A 333 5.30 15.45 1.67
C TYR A 333 3.87 15.20 2.14
N ASP A 334 3.36 16.15 2.92
CA ASP A 334 1.95 16.28 3.28
C ASP A 334 1.07 16.52 2.04
N TRP A 335 -0.25 16.48 2.22
CA TRP A 335 -1.17 16.77 1.12
C TRP A 335 -0.93 18.18 0.60
N GLN A 336 -0.82 18.32 -0.71
CA GLN A 336 -0.74 19.60 -1.40
C GLN A 336 -1.98 19.78 -2.27
N LEU A 337 -2.53 20.99 -2.23
CA LEU A 337 -3.83 21.33 -2.77
C LEU A 337 -3.64 22.30 -3.92
N PHE A 338 -4.25 21.97 -5.05
CA PHE A 338 -4.17 22.73 -6.28
C PHE A 338 -5.57 22.97 -6.83
N ALA A 339 -5.76 24.10 -7.49
CA ALA A 339 -6.95 24.36 -8.29
C ALA A 339 -6.53 24.93 -9.64
N ARG A 340 -7.31 24.58 -10.66
CA ARG A 340 -7.21 25.14 -12.01
C ARG A 340 -8.35 26.11 -12.22
N LEU A 341 -8.08 27.18 -12.96
CA LEU A 341 -9.10 28.14 -13.35
C LEU A 341 -9.93 27.51 -14.46
N GLY A 342 -11.23 27.33 -14.23
CA GLY A 342 -12.18 26.69 -15.14
C GLY A 342 -12.50 27.48 -16.42
N SER A 343 -11.58 28.29 -16.93
CA SER A 343 -11.65 28.86 -18.26
C SER A 343 -10.30 28.69 -18.93
N PRO A 344 -10.21 27.94 -20.05
CA PRO A 344 -8.98 27.90 -20.82
C PRO A 344 -8.62 29.35 -21.20
N ILE A 345 -7.35 29.72 -21.00
CA ILE A 345 -6.89 31.06 -21.34
C ILE A 345 -6.65 31.03 -22.85
N GLN A 346 -7.48 31.73 -23.60
CA GLN A 346 -7.20 31.95 -25.01
C GLN A 346 -5.99 32.88 -25.10
N SER A 347 -4.89 32.39 -25.65
CA SER A 347 -3.76 33.24 -26.00
C SER A 347 -4.15 34.26 -27.06
N LYS A 348 -3.34 35.31 -27.18
CA LYS A 348 -3.48 36.32 -28.25
C LYS A 348 -3.44 35.70 -29.66
N ASP A 349 -2.84 34.52 -29.79
CA ASP A 349 -2.72 33.79 -31.05
C ASP A 349 -3.88 32.81 -31.31
N GLY A 350 -4.92 32.83 -30.47
CA GLY A 350 -6.10 31.98 -30.61
C GLY A 350 -5.92 30.55 -30.12
N GLN A 351 -4.72 30.16 -29.66
CA GLN A 351 -4.48 28.88 -29.01
C GLN A 351 -5.00 28.91 -27.58
N TRP A 352 -5.78 27.90 -27.21
CA TRP A 352 -6.26 27.71 -25.84
C TRP A 352 -5.16 27.02 -25.02
N PHE A 353 -4.69 27.69 -23.97
CA PHE A 353 -3.79 27.08 -22.98
C PHE A 353 -4.61 26.70 -21.75
N GLU A 354 -4.41 25.46 -21.28
CA GLU A 354 -4.91 25.04 -19.98
C GLU A 354 -4.22 25.87 -18.89
N SER A 355 -4.98 26.33 -17.90
CA SER A 355 -4.42 27.15 -16.83
C SER A 355 -3.48 26.30 -15.98
N ASP A 356 -2.28 26.81 -15.71
CA ASP A 356 -1.37 26.21 -14.74
C ASP A 356 -2.09 25.95 -13.41
N ALA A 357 -1.81 24.79 -12.81
CA ALA A 357 -2.36 24.43 -11.52
C ALA A 357 -1.83 25.38 -10.44
N ILE A 358 -2.73 26.15 -9.81
CA ILE A 358 -2.38 27.10 -8.76
C ILE A 358 -2.33 26.36 -7.43
N HIS A 359 -1.16 26.35 -6.78
CA HIS A 359 -1.01 25.82 -5.43
C HIS A 359 -1.77 26.69 -4.42
N LEU A 360 -2.74 26.09 -3.74
CA LEU A 360 -3.61 26.75 -2.77
C LEU A 360 -3.10 26.61 -1.33
N GLY A 361 -2.40 25.51 -1.03
CA GLY A 361 -1.89 25.24 0.32
C GLY A 361 -1.63 23.76 0.56
N SER A 362 -1.34 23.42 1.81
CA SER A 362 -1.02 22.05 2.24
C SER A 362 -1.83 21.63 3.46
N SER A 363 -2.08 20.33 3.62
CA SER A 363 -2.80 19.72 4.75
C SER A 363 -2.10 18.44 5.22
N LYS A 364 -2.06 18.21 6.53
CA LYS A 364 -1.56 16.93 7.10
C LYS A 364 -2.53 15.78 6.86
N GLU A 365 -3.82 16.08 6.96
CA GLU A 365 -4.91 15.14 6.78
C GLU A 365 -5.48 15.19 5.36
N GLU A 366 -6.21 14.14 4.96
CA GLU A 366 -6.88 14.10 3.66
C GLU A 366 -7.85 15.28 3.52
N PRO A 367 -7.72 16.10 2.47
CA PRO A 367 -8.47 17.34 2.35
C PRO A 367 -9.95 17.08 2.03
N THR A 368 -10.82 17.87 2.66
CA THR A 368 -12.25 17.86 2.34
C THR A 368 -12.59 18.89 1.26
N SER A 369 -13.72 18.69 0.58
CA SER A 369 -14.25 19.66 -0.40
C SER A 369 -14.53 21.03 0.24
N GLN A 370 -14.87 21.06 1.53
CA GLN A 370 -15.06 22.29 2.30
C GLN A 370 -13.74 23.03 2.48
N GLN A 371 -12.67 22.34 2.91
CA GLN A 371 -11.35 22.95 3.04
C GLN A 371 -10.86 23.54 1.72
N MET A 372 -11.09 22.83 0.60
CA MET A 372 -10.77 23.32 -0.73
C MET A 372 -11.55 24.59 -1.08
N THR A 373 -12.86 24.60 -0.80
CA THR A 373 -13.72 25.77 -1.02
C THR A 373 -13.23 27.00 -0.24
N ASP A 374 -12.83 26.81 1.01
CA ASP A 374 -12.33 27.89 1.86
C ASP A 374 -11.00 28.46 1.34
N LEU A 375 -10.12 27.62 0.79
CA LEU A 375 -8.86 28.05 0.18
C LEU A 375 -9.09 28.80 -1.13
N ILE A 376 -9.99 28.32 -1.99
CA ILE A 376 -10.39 29.00 -3.23
C ILE A 376 -10.94 30.40 -2.90
N ASN A 377 -11.82 30.52 -1.90
CA ASN A 377 -12.41 31.79 -1.48
C ASN A 377 -11.39 32.78 -0.91
N LYS A 378 -10.23 32.33 -0.41
CA LYS A 378 -9.15 33.21 0.07
C LYS A 378 -8.28 33.72 -1.07
N ASN A 379 -8.20 33.00 -2.19
CA ASN A 379 -7.32 33.35 -3.29
C ASN A 379 -7.99 34.34 -4.26
N VAL A 380 -7.34 35.49 -4.48
CA VAL A 380 -7.87 36.59 -5.30
C VAL A 380 -8.05 36.17 -6.77
N ALA A 381 -7.19 35.27 -7.29
CA ALA A 381 -7.25 34.83 -8.68
C ALA A 381 -8.61 34.21 -9.05
N PHE A 382 -9.22 33.45 -8.13
CA PHE A 382 -10.49 32.77 -8.34
C PHE A 382 -11.71 33.69 -8.11
N LYS A 383 -11.56 34.79 -7.37
CA LYS A 383 -12.63 35.80 -7.23
C LYS A 383 -12.85 36.56 -8.54
N VAL A 384 -11.75 36.93 -9.18
CA VAL A 384 -11.77 37.66 -10.46
C VAL A 384 -12.33 36.78 -11.58
N SER A 385 -11.98 35.48 -11.61
CA SER A 385 -12.52 34.54 -12.59
C SER A 385 -14.03 34.30 -12.44
N ALA A 386 -14.54 34.19 -11.20
CA ALA A 386 -15.97 34.05 -10.94
C ALA A 386 -16.77 35.27 -11.44
N MET A 387 -16.25 36.48 -11.21
CA MET A 387 -16.86 37.72 -11.70
C MET A 387 -16.80 37.82 -13.24
N GLY A 388 -15.68 37.40 -13.85
CA GLY A 388 -15.53 37.33 -15.30
C GLY A 388 -16.47 36.32 -15.96
N ARG A 389 -16.73 35.16 -15.34
CA ARG A 389 -17.73 34.18 -15.81
C ARG A 389 -19.16 34.72 -15.69
N ALA A 390 -19.51 35.33 -14.57
CA ALA A 390 -20.83 35.92 -14.39
C ALA A 390 -21.14 37.01 -15.44
N VAL A 391 -20.13 37.82 -15.79
CA VAL A 391 -20.22 38.78 -16.90
C VAL A 391 -20.34 38.04 -18.24
N ARG A 392 -19.50 37.05 -18.53
CA ARG A 392 -19.56 36.33 -19.82
C ARG A 392 -20.91 35.62 -20.04
N ASP A 393 -21.47 35.01 -19.00
CA ASP A 393 -22.77 34.35 -19.03
C ASP A 393 -23.95 35.32 -19.19
N THR A 394 -23.80 36.58 -18.75
CA THR A 394 -24.78 37.65 -18.99
C THR A 394 -24.69 38.26 -20.38
N TRP A 395 -23.56 38.13 -21.07
CA TRP A 395 -23.41 38.56 -22.46
C TRP A 395 -23.83 37.47 -23.47
N GLN A 396 -23.85 36.20 -23.07
CA GLN A 396 -24.31 35.08 -23.92
C GLN A 396 -25.82 34.81 -23.85
N LYS A 397 -26.50 35.31 -22.82
CA LYS A 397 -27.97 35.35 -22.74
C LYS A 397 -28.49 36.64 -23.36
#